data_AF-A0A820N7F2-F1
#
_entry.id   AF-A0A820N7F2-F1
#
_cell.length_a   1.000
_cell.length_b   1.000
_cell.length_c   1.000
_cell.angle_alpha   90.00
_cell.angle_beta   90.00
_cell.angle_gamma   90.00
#
_symmetry.space_group_name_H-M   'P 1'
#
loop_
_entity.id
_entity.type
_entity.pdbx_description
1 polymer ?
#
loop_
_entity_poly.entity_id
_entity_poly.type
_entity_poly.pdbx_seq_one_letter_code
_entity_poly.pdbx_strand_id
1 'polypeptide(L)'
;MNMFLRAYRELWLEAEEDTCARLIEHLCEKQQEVSDQEVTTIKEESETETENLTLIMTLKPDPLKQLLQCLNRAATIAQVFSITEDVVYLSYATIMSKSCVIAEDDDDDNGAEEVKSFQEQETEKQKLLYEQNRLANRGAAETVLLYISASKGENNEMLQGTLQLGISLLHGGNRQVQKRMLDYLKETKDVGCFTSLATLMTNCSVLDLDTFERCIKAEVLGVGAEGMAGEKNLHDADFTISLFRFCQLLCEGHNLEFQNYLCSQTGSNTNVNIIICTVDYLLSLQESVMNFYWHYSGKETVDAHGKEKFCRAINVAKQVFNTLTEYIQ
;
A
#
# COMPACT_ATOMS: atom_id res chain seq x y z
N MET A 1 37.50 6.59 -9.24
CA MET A 1 37.06 5.18 -9.25
C MET A 1 35.74 4.97 -8.51
N ASN A 2 35.59 5.41 -7.25
CA ASN A 2 34.32 5.27 -6.50
C ASN A 2 33.12 6.04 -7.11
N MET A 3 33.31 7.27 -7.60
CA MET A 3 32.24 7.98 -8.33
C MET A 3 31.88 7.35 -9.67
N PHE A 4 32.87 6.78 -10.37
CA PHE A 4 32.66 6.10 -11.64
C PHE A 4 31.83 4.83 -11.46
N LEU A 5 32.10 4.04 -10.41
CA LEU A 5 31.29 2.86 -10.07
C LEU A 5 29.85 3.23 -9.71
N ARG A 6 29.62 4.35 -9.03
CA ARG A 6 28.27 4.83 -8.69
C ARG A 6 27.49 5.26 -9.93
N ALA A 7 28.10 6.11 -10.77
CA ALA A 7 27.49 6.54 -12.02
C ALA A 7 27.27 5.37 -13.00
N TYR A 8 28.20 4.41 -13.05
CA TYR A 8 28.06 3.20 -13.87
C TYR A 8 26.96 2.27 -13.36
N ARG A 9 26.80 2.15 -12.03
CA ARG A 9 25.71 1.37 -11.43
C ARG A 9 24.35 1.96 -11.78
N GLU A 10 24.20 3.28 -11.69
CA GLU A 10 22.96 3.99 -12.05
C GLU A 10 22.63 3.75 -13.54
N LEU A 11 23.60 3.93 -14.43
CA LEU A 11 23.44 3.72 -15.88
C LEU A 11 23.14 2.27 -16.28
N TRP A 12 23.68 1.29 -15.53
CA TRP A 12 23.51 -0.14 -15.81
C TRP A 12 22.15 -0.66 -15.35
N LEU A 13 21.68 -0.22 -14.17
CA LEU A 13 20.38 -0.63 -13.62
C LEU A 13 19.21 0.03 -14.35
N GLU A 14 19.39 1.23 -14.89
CA GLU A 14 18.38 1.91 -15.74
C GLU A 14 18.16 1.20 -17.09
N ALA A 15 19.15 0.44 -17.58
CA ALA A 15 19.08 -0.27 -18.85
C ALA A 15 18.51 -1.70 -18.74
N GLU A 16 18.20 -2.17 -17.52
CA GLU A 16 17.73 -3.53 -17.29
C GLU A 16 16.21 -3.61 -17.49
N GLU A 17 15.76 -4.54 -18.35
CA GLU A 17 14.31 -4.79 -18.56
C GLU A 17 13.65 -5.15 -17.23
N ASP A 18 12.43 -4.66 -17.00
CA ASP A 18 11.66 -5.07 -15.81
C ASP A 18 11.27 -6.55 -15.91
N THR A 19 12.05 -7.39 -15.23
CA THR A 19 11.84 -8.84 -15.20
C THR A 19 10.88 -9.28 -14.09
N CYS A 20 10.34 -8.35 -13.29
CA CYS A 20 9.48 -8.66 -12.16
C CYS A 20 8.19 -9.37 -12.59
N ALA A 21 7.54 -8.88 -13.65
CA ALA A 21 6.32 -9.49 -14.20
C ALA A 21 6.58 -10.93 -14.68
N ARG A 22 7.71 -11.16 -15.38
CA ARG A 22 8.12 -12.48 -15.87
C ARG A 22 8.37 -13.48 -14.72
N LEU A 23 8.91 -13.01 -13.59
CA LEU A 23 9.12 -13.86 -12.43
C LEU A 23 7.79 -14.35 -11.84
N ILE A 24 6.81 -13.46 -11.69
CA ILE A 24 5.47 -13.82 -11.19
C ILE A 24 4.78 -14.79 -12.16
N GLU A 25 4.88 -14.54 -13.47
CA GLU A 25 4.37 -15.45 -14.51
C GLU A 25 4.95 -16.86 -14.36
N HIS A 26 6.29 -17.00 -14.31
CA HIS A 26 6.95 -18.31 -14.18
C HIS A 26 6.59 -19.05 -12.88
N LEU A 27 6.36 -18.31 -11.78
CA LEU A 27 5.91 -18.89 -10.51
C LEU A 27 4.45 -19.37 -10.56
N CYS A 28 3.65 -18.86 -11.51
CA CYS A 28 2.26 -19.27 -11.73
C CYS A 28 2.13 -20.37 -12.81
N GLU A 29 2.94 -20.33 -13.88
CA GLU A 29 2.79 -21.17 -15.08
C GLU A 29 3.05 -22.66 -14.85
N LYS A 30 3.99 -23.03 -13.97
CA LYS A 30 4.43 -24.43 -13.76
C LYS A 30 3.33 -25.40 -13.28
N GLN A 31 2.14 -24.91 -12.97
CA GLN A 31 0.99 -25.75 -12.59
C GLN A 31 -0.24 -25.59 -13.48
N GLN A 32 -0.32 -24.55 -14.33
CA GLN A 32 -1.45 -24.39 -15.25
C GLN A 32 -1.49 -25.54 -16.27
N GLU A 33 -0.32 -25.99 -16.75
CA GLU A 33 -0.18 -27.13 -17.67
C GLU A 33 -0.58 -28.48 -17.04
N VAL A 34 -0.38 -28.64 -15.73
CA VAL A 34 -0.75 -29.87 -15.00
C VAL A 34 -2.23 -29.83 -14.61
N SER A 35 -2.75 -28.66 -14.21
CA SER A 35 -4.16 -28.50 -13.87
C SER A 35 -5.08 -28.68 -15.07
N ASP A 36 -4.71 -28.20 -16.27
CA ASP A 36 -5.56 -28.36 -17.45
C ASP A 36 -5.63 -29.83 -17.91
N GLN A 37 -4.53 -30.58 -17.81
CA GLN A 37 -4.50 -32.02 -18.11
C GLN A 37 -5.21 -32.87 -17.05
N GLU A 38 -5.00 -32.60 -15.76
CA GLU A 38 -5.68 -33.31 -14.66
C GLU A 38 -7.18 -32.98 -14.63
N VAL A 39 -7.59 -31.72 -14.87
CA VAL A 39 -9.01 -31.32 -14.93
C VAL A 39 -9.73 -31.93 -16.13
N THR A 40 -9.06 -32.10 -17.28
CA THR A 40 -9.66 -32.86 -18.41
C THR A 40 -9.82 -34.34 -18.11
N THR A 41 -8.87 -34.95 -17.40
CA THR A 41 -8.91 -36.37 -17.06
C THR A 41 -9.98 -36.67 -15.99
N ILE A 42 -10.19 -35.75 -15.04
CA ILE A 42 -11.14 -35.90 -13.93
C ILE A 42 -12.61 -35.63 -14.34
N LYS A 43 -12.84 -34.79 -15.36
CA LYS A 43 -14.18 -34.53 -15.91
C LYS A 43 -14.80 -35.76 -16.60
N GLU A 44 -14.00 -36.72 -17.05
CA GLU A 44 -14.49 -37.96 -17.66
C GLU A 44 -14.86 -39.03 -16.61
N GLU A 45 -14.44 -38.90 -15.34
CA GLU A 45 -14.52 -39.99 -14.34
C GLU A 45 -15.40 -39.75 -13.09
N SER A 46 -15.98 -38.56 -12.82
CA SER A 46 -16.72 -38.35 -11.55
C SER A 46 -18.15 -37.79 -11.68
N GLU A 47 -19.14 -38.57 -11.21
CA GLU A 47 -20.60 -38.30 -11.24
C GLU A 47 -21.19 -37.74 -9.92
N THR A 48 -20.41 -37.34 -8.90
CA THR A 48 -20.99 -36.82 -7.63
C THR A 48 -20.43 -35.47 -7.15
N GLU A 49 -21.35 -34.53 -6.84
CA GLU A 49 -21.07 -33.14 -6.43
C GLU A 49 -20.30 -33.02 -5.10
N THR A 50 -20.38 -34.03 -4.22
CA THR A 50 -19.71 -34.04 -2.90
C THR A 50 -18.20 -34.37 -2.98
N GLU A 51 -17.77 -35.14 -3.97
CA GLU A 51 -16.34 -35.43 -4.18
C GLU A 51 -15.63 -34.27 -4.88
N ASN A 52 -16.33 -33.54 -5.75
CA ASN A 52 -15.84 -32.30 -6.36
C ASN A 52 -15.44 -31.24 -5.31
N LEU A 53 -16.19 -31.12 -4.21
CA LEU A 53 -15.85 -30.20 -3.11
C LEU A 53 -14.61 -30.64 -2.32
N THR A 54 -14.35 -31.95 -2.27
CA THR A 54 -13.22 -32.54 -1.54
C THR A 54 -11.93 -32.51 -2.38
N LEU A 55 -12.05 -32.56 -3.72
CA LEU A 55 -10.92 -32.51 -4.66
C LEU A 55 -10.34 -31.10 -4.89
N ILE A 56 -11.11 -30.04 -4.65
CA ILE A 56 -10.59 -28.65 -4.68
C ILE A 56 -9.57 -28.43 -3.54
N MET A 57 -9.64 -29.21 -2.45
CA MET A 57 -8.65 -29.19 -1.36
C MET A 57 -7.33 -29.91 -1.71
N THR A 58 -7.25 -30.64 -2.83
CA THR A 58 -6.10 -31.49 -3.18
C THR A 58 -5.25 -31.00 -4.35
N LEU A 59 -5.54 -29.83 -4.94
CA LEU A 59 -4.61 -29.20 -5.87
C LEU A 59 -3.41 -28.68 -5.07
N LYS A 60 -2.25 -29.35 -5.24
CA LYS A 60 -0.98 -28.94 -4.65
C LYS A 60 -0.78 -27.44 -4.94
N PRO A 61 -0.60 -26.58 -3.93
CA PRO A 61 -0.49 -25.14 -4.16
C PRO A 61 0.68 -24.82 -5.07
N ASP A 62 0.50 -23.85 -5.98
CA ASP A 62 1.58 -23.41 -6.87
C ASP A 62 2.71 -22.75 -6.08
N PRO A 63 3.92 -22.63 -6.67
CA PRO A 63 5.07 -22.05 -5.98
C PRO A 63 4.78 -20.66 -5.37
N LEU A 64 3.98 -19.82 -6.05
CA LEU A 64 3.62 -18.50 -5.56
C LEU A 64 2.69 -18.56 -4.34
N LYS A 65 1.70 -19.46 -4.37
CA LYS A 65 0.79 -19.72 -3.24
C LYS A 65 1.55 -20.32 -2.05
N GLN A 66 2.51 -21.20 -2.29
CA GLN A 66 3.38 -21.72 -1.22
C GLN A 66 4.22 -20.61 -0.59
N LEU A 67 4.80 -19.73 -1.41
CA LEU A 67 5.54 -18.56 -0.94
C LEU A 67 4.65 -17.67 -0.05
N LEU A 68 3.47 -17.28 -0.53
CA LEU A 68 2.53 -16.44 0.22
C LEU A 68 2.04 -17.13 1.51
N GLN A 69 1.82 -18.45 1.50
CA GLN A 69 1.51 -19.21 2.71
C GLN A 69 2.65 -19.15 3.74
N CYS A 70 3.90 -19.25 3.31
CA CYS A 70 5.07 -19.09 4.19
C CYS A 70 5.16 -17.68 4.78
N LEU A 71 4.97 -16.65 3.96
CA LEU A 71 4.97 -15.25 4.40
C LEU A 71 3.84 -14.96 5.39
N ASN A 72 2.63 -15.47 5.12
CA ASN A 72 1.49 -15.37 6.03
C ASN A 72 1.78 -16.00 7.38
N ARG A 73 2.38 -17.20 7.39
CA ARG A 73 2.78 -17.86 8.64
C ARG A 73 3.81 -17.03 9.41
N ALA A 74 4.75 -16.40 8.72
CA ALA A 74 5.73 -15.51 9.35
C ALA A 74 5.04 -14.28 9.97
N ALA A 75 4.10 -13.65 9.25
CA ALA A 75 3.32 -12.52 9.75
C ALA A 75 2.49 -12.89 11.00
N THR A 76 1.83 -14.05 11.02
CA THR A 76 1.09 -14.53 12.18
C THR A 76 1.99 -14.71 13.41
N ILE A 77 3.23 -15.20 13.21
CA ILE A 77 4.20 -15.31 14.30
C ILE A 77 4.64 -13.91 14.79
N ALA A 78 4.85 -12.98 13.86
CA ALA A 78 5.27 -11.61 14.17
C ALA A 78 4.22 -10.83 14.98
N GLN A 79 2.92 -11.12 14.82
CA GLN A 79 1.87 -10.56 15.67
C GLN A 79 2.11 -10.85 17.17
N VAL A 80 2.74 -11.97 17.51
CA VAL A 80 3.06 -12.34 18.91
C VAL A 80 4.39 -11.73 19.36
N PHE A 81 5.44 -11.84 18.55
CA PHE A 81 6.82 -11.56 19.01
C PHE A 81 7.41 -10.21 18.57
N SER A 82 6.80 -9.50 17.60
CA SER A 82 7.27 -8.32 16.84
C SER A 82 7.73 -8.66 15.41
N ILE A 83 7.58 -7.69 14.49
CA ILE A 83 8.08 -7.78 13.12
C ILE A 83 9.59 -7.55 13.16
N THR A 84 10.35 -8.47 12.58
CA THR A 84 11.76 -8.26 12.24
C THR A 84 11.87 -7.81 10.78
N GLU A 85 12.89 -7.03 10.47
CA GLU A 85 13.21 -6.66 9.10
C GLU A 85 13.51 -7.92 8.26
N ASP A 86 12.70 -8.17 7.23
CA ASP A 86 12.80 -9.32 6.35
C ASP A 86 12.98 -8.85 4.91
N VAL A 87 14.25 -8.83 4.48
CA VAL A 87 14.68 -8.45 3.14
C VAL A 87 14.02 -9.31 2.06
N VAL A 88 13.73 -10.58 2.36
CA VAL A 88 13.09 -11.50 1.41
C VAL A 88 11.64 -11.09 1.21
N TYR A 89 10.90 -10.81 2.29
CA TYR A 89 9.55 -10.28 2.18
C TYR A 89 9.51 -8.97 1.39
N LEU A 90 10.37 -8.00 1.72
CA LEU A 90 10.44 -6.70 1.03
C LEU A 90 10.69 -6.84 -0.47
N SER A 91 11.60 -7.74 -0.84
CA SER A 91 11.92 -8.01 -2.25
C SER A 91 10.70 -8.55 -2.99
N TYR A 92 10.02 -9.56 -2.42
CA TYR A 92 8.82 -10.13 -3.04
C TYR A 92 7.63 -9.17 -3.04
N ALA A 93 7.42 -8.39 -1.98
CA ALA A 93 6.39 -7.36 -1.94
C ALA A 93 6.61 -6.32 -3.04
N THR A 94 7.85 -5.90 -3.27
CA THR A 94 8.22 -4.97 -4.35
C THR A 94 7.96 -5.59 -5.73
N ILE A 95 8.39 -6.83 -5.96
CA ILE A 95 8.17 -7.55 -7.23
C ILE A 95 6.67 -7.72 -7.52
N MET A 96 5.89 -8.14 -6.53
CA MET A 96 4.44 -8.30 -6.63
C MET A 96 3.73 -6.97 -6.87
N SER A 97 4.18 -5.88 -6.23
CA SER A 97 3.65 -4.54 -6.45
C SER A 97 3.87 -4.12 -7.91
N LYS A 98 5.11 -4.25 -8.39
CA LYS A 98 5.48 -3.92 -9.77
C LYS A 98 4.75 -4.76 -10.81
N SER A 99 4.42 -6.03 -10.54
CA SER A 99 3.64 -6.82 -11.49
C SER A 99 2.20 -6.32 -11.67
N CYS A 100 1.67 -5.56 -10.72
CA CYS A 100 0.36 -4.92 -10.83
C CYS A 100 0.42 -3.49 -11.38
N VAL A 101 1.60 -2.86 -11.46
CA VAL A 101 1.74 -1.52 -12.03
C VAL A 101 1.93 -1.66 -13.54
N ILE A 102 0.97 -1.14 -14.31
CA ILE A 102 1.16 -0.95 -15.75
C ILE A 102 1.97 0.34 -15.90
N ALA A 103 3.05 0.27 -16.67
CA ALA A 103 4.16 1.25 -16.73
C ALA A 103 3.79 2.69 -17.18
N GLU A 104 2.52 3.06 -17.21
CA GLU A 104 2.04 4.32 -17.80
C GLU A 104 1.05 5.10 -16.90
N ASP A 105 0.95 4.76 -15.60
CA ASP A 105 0.12 5.48 -14.62
C ASP A 105 0.91 6.53 -13.80
N ASP A 106 1.96 7.13 -14.39
CA ASP A 106 2.47 8.39 -13.86
C ASP A 106 1.44 9.48 -14.20
N ASP A 107 0.43 9.60 -13.33
CA ASP A 107 -0.50 10.75 -13.18
C ASP A 107 0.26 12.04 -12.80
N ASP A 108 1.49 12.22 -13.29
CA ASP A 108 2.26 13.44 -13.13
C ASP A 108 1.97 14.33 -14.33
N ASP A 109 1.18 15.36 -14.04
CA ASP A 109 0.75 16.55 -14.79
C ASP A 109 1.86 17.22 -15.64
N ASN A 110 2.46 16.48 -16.57
CA ASN A 110 3.48 16.94 -17.51
C ASN A 110 3.01 16.71 -18.96
N GLY A 111 1.92 17.37 -19.32
CA GLY A 111 1.86 18.19 -20.54
C GLY A 111 1.90 17.50 -21.91
N ALA A 112 1.77 16.18 -22.02
CA ALA A 112 1.56 15.50 -23.28
C ALA A 112 0.61 14.31 -23.11
N GLU A 113 -0.68 14.60 -22.88
CA GLU A 113 -1.74 13.59 -22.96
C GLU A 113 -1.85 13.11 -24.42
N GLU A 114 -1.13 12.04 -24.77
CA GLU A 114 -1.58 11.18 -25.85
C GLU A 114 -2.90 10.55 -25.37
N VAL A 115 -4.01 11.02 -25.95
CA VAL A 115 -5.34 10.49 -25.65
C VAL A 115 -5.38 9.03 -26.11
N LYS A 116 -5.16 8.10 -25.17
CA LYS A 116 -5.29 6.67 -25.41
C LYS A 116 -6.67 6.33 -25.94
N SER A 117 -6.73 5.36 -26.85
CA SER A 117 -8.03 4.92 -27.37
C SER A 117 -8.84 4.20 -26.28
N PHE A 118 -10.18 4.25 -26.36
CA PHE A 118 -11.05 3.50 -25.44
C PHE A 118 -10.69 2.00 -25.38
N GLN A 119 -10.31 1.43 -26.54
CA GLN A 119 -9.91 0.04 -26.64
C GLN A 119 -8.63 -0.23 -25.85
N GLU A 120 -7.66 0.68 -25.90
CA GLU A 120 -6.38 0.56 -25.19
C GLU A 120 -6.58 0.66 -23.68
N GLN A 121 -7.32 1.67 -23.22
CA GLN A 121 -7.67 1.83 -21.80
C GLN A 121 -8.40 0.61 -21.24
N GLU A 122 -9.36 0.05 -21.98
CA GLU A 122 -10.07 -1.16 -21.54
C GLU A 122 -9.13 -2.37 -21.52
N THR A 123 -8.22 -2.52 -22.50
CA THR A 123 -7.25 -3.63 -22.48
C THR A 123 -6.26 -3.52 -21.33
N GLU A 124 -5.79 -2.31 -21.00
CA GLU A 124 -4.92 -2.07 -19.84
C GLU A 124 -5.65 -2.39 -18.54
N LYS A 125 -6.88 -1.91 -18.39
CA LYS A 125 -7.72 -2.23 -17.24
C LYS A 125 -7.93 -3.74 -17.06
N GLN A 126 -8.20 -4.49 -18.14
CA GLN A 126 -8.36 -5.94 -18.05
C GLN A 126 -7.05 -6.65 -17.68
N LYS A 127 -5.89 -6.18 -18.18
CA LYS A 127 -4.58 -6.69 -17.78
C LYS A 127 -4.31 -6.44 -16.29
N LEU A 128 -4.58 -5.21 -15.81
CA LEU A 128 -4.43 -4.83 -14.41
C LEU A 128 -5.27 -5.74 -13.51
N LEU A 129 -6.57 -5.89 -13.83
CA LEU A 129 -7.48 -6.73 -13.07
C LEU A 129 -7.04 -8.19 -13.07
N TYR A 130 -6.54 -8.71 -14.20
CA TYR A 130 -6.03 -10.07 -14.27
C TYR A 130 -4.85 -10.26 -13.30
N GLU A 131 -3.88 -9.37 -13.31
CA GLU A 131 -2.69 -9.44 -12.45
C GLU A 131 -3.02 -9.33 -10.96
N GLN A 132 -3.84 -8.34 -10.58
CA GLN A 132 -4.29 -8.17 -9.20
C GLN A 132 -5.04 -9.41 -8.69
N ASN A 133 -5.98 -9.94 -9.49
CA ASN A 133 -6.75 -11.12 -9.10
C ASN A 133 -5.85 -12.36 -9.04
N ARG A 134 -4.84 -12.48 -9.92
CA ARG A 134 -3.87 -13.57 -9.91
C ARG A 134 -3.11 -13.64 -8.58
N LEU A 135 -2.67 -12.50 -8.06
CA LEU A 135 -2.00 -12.41 -6.76
C LEU A 135 -2.98 -12.59 -5.58
N ALA A 136 -4.12 -11.91 -5.62
CA ALA A 136 -5.11 -11.96 -4.55
C ALA A 136 -5.64 -13.39 -4.35
N ASN A 137 -5.87 -14.15 -5.44
CA ASN A 137 -6.31 -15.54 -5.37
C ASN A 137 -5.32 -16.48 -4.68
N ARG A 138 -4.05 -16.07 -4.55
CA ARG A 138 -2.98 -16.85 -3.91
C ARG A 138 -2.68 -16.43 -2.47
N GLY A 139 -3.38 -15.43 -1.94
CA GLY A 139 -3.23 -15.01 -0.55
C GLY A 139 -2.57 -13.65 -0.35
N ALA A 140 -2.30 -12.90 -1.42
CA ALA A 140 -1.57 -11.62 -1.31
C ALA A 140 -2.40 -10.55 -0.56
N ALA A 141 -3.72 -10.54 -0.75
CA ALA A 141 -4.61 -9.59 -0.08
C ALA A 141 -4.64 -9.81 1.44
N GLU A 142 -4.70 -11.08 1.86
CA GLU A 142 -4.66 -11.52 3.25
C GLU A 142 -3.28 -11.23 3.88
N THR A 143 -2.20 -11.37 3.09
CA THR A 143 -0.83 -11.05 3.50
C THR A 143 -0.71 -9.58 3.89
N VAL A 144 -1.24 -8.66 3.07
CA VAL A 144 -1.22 -7.22 3.35
C VAL A 144 -1.87 -6.90 4.69
N LEU A 145 -3.06 -7.45 4.95
CA LEU A 145 -3.78 -7.22 6.20
C LEU A 145 -3.04 -7.79 7.42
N LEU A 146 -2.47 -8.99 7.29
CA LEU A 146 -1.70 -9.63 8.36
C LEU A 146 -0.48 -8.81 8.77
N TYR A 147 0.28 -8.27 7.81
CA TYR A 147 1.45 -7.45 8.09
C TYR A 147 1.06 -6.07 8.65
N ILE A 148 -0.05 -5.47 8.20
CA ILE A 148 -0.61 -4.26 8.84
C ILE A 148 -0.93 -4.54 10.31
N SER A 149 -1.61 -5.66 10.61
CA SER A 149 -1.93 -6.06 11.99
C SER A 149 -0.66 -6.36 12.81
N ALA A 150 0.33 -7.02 12.23
CA ALA A 150 1.59 -7.33 12.88
C ALA A 150 2.45 -6.09 13.20
N SER A 151 2.28 -4.97 12.48
CA SER A 151 3.03 -3.73 12.71
C SER A 151 2.65 -3.02 14.02
N LYS A 152 1.47 -3.31 14.59
CA LYS A 152 1.01 -2.77 15.88
C LYS A 152 1.11 -1.23 15.99
N GLY A 153 0.97 -0.51 14.89
CA GLY A 153 1.06 0.95 14.89
C GLY A 153 2.46 1.53 14.69
N GLU A 154 3.47 0.72 14.41
CA GLU A 154 4.84 1.17 14.16
C GLU A 154 5.09 1.35 12.65
N ASN A 155 5.53 2.56 12.27
CA ASN A 155 6.03 2.82 10.93
C ASN A 155 7.42 2.17 10.76
N ASN A 156 7.51 1.16 9.90
CA ASN A 156 8.75 0.49 9.54
C ASN A 156 8.78 0.20 8.03
N GLU A 157 9.96 -0.12 7.51
CA GLU A 157 10.16 -0.39 6.08
C GLU A 157 9.29 -1.55 5.58
N MET A 158 9.10 -2.57 6.41
CA MET A 158 8.19 -3.70 6.15
C MET A 158 6.77 -3.23 5.86
N LEU A 159 6.23 -2.35 6.69
CA LEU A 159 4.90 -1.79 6.52
C LEU A 159 4.81 -0.88 5.29
N GLN A 160 5.85 -0.11 4.98
CA GLN A 160 5.90 0.71 3.75
C GLN A 160 5.79 -0.18 2.50
N GLY A 161 6.59 -1.25 2.41
CA GLY A 161 6.49 -2.22 1.33
C GLY A 161 5.14 -2.95 1.30
N THR A 162 4.56 -3.22 2.47
CA THR A 162 3.23 -3.83 2.61
C THR A 162 2.12 -2.93 2.06
N LEU A 163 2.14 -1.64 2.40
CA LEU A 163 1.17 -0.66 1.93
C LEU A 163 1.30 -0.47 0.42
N GLN A 164 2.53 -0.43 -0.12
CA GLN A 164 2.75 -0.35 -1.57
C GLN A 164 2.13 -1.54 -2.31
N LEU A 165 2.27 -2.75 -1.77
CA LEU A 165 1.61 -3.94 -2.32
C LEU A 165 0.08 -3.83 -2.22
N GLY A 166 -0.43 -3.39 -1.07
CA GLY A 166 -1.87 -3.18 -0.87
C GLY A 166 -2.47 -2.17 -1.84
N ILE A 167 -1.80 -1.04 -2.07
CA ILE A 167 -2.18 -0.01 -3.04
C ILE A 167 -2.19 -0.61 -4.45
N SER A 168 -1.13 -1.33 -4.84
CA SER A 168 -1.03 -1.93 -6.18
C SER A 168 -2.13 -2.98 -6.44
N LEU A 169 -2.50 -3.76 -5.41
CA LEU A 169 -3.59 -4.74 -5.49
C LEU A 169 -4.98 -4.12 -5.62
N LEU A 170 -5.18 -2.93 -5.05
CA LEU A 170 -6.47 -2.23 -5.04
C LEU A 170 -6.59 -1.14 -6.12
N HIS A 171 -5.48 -0.84 -6.81
CA HIS A 171 -5.39 0.20 -7.83
C HIS A 171 -6.52 0.08 -8.86
N GLY A 172 -7.17 1.21 -9.17
CA GLY A 172 -8.36 1.23 -10.04
C GLY A 172 -9.66 0.67 -9.41
N GLY A 173 -9.71 0.48 -8.09
CA GLY A 173 -10.92 0.09 -7.36
C GLY A 173 -11.32 -1.38 -7.55
N ASN A 174 -10.38 -2.31 -7.40
CA ASN A 174 -10.66 -3.74 -7.62
C ASN A 174 -11.60 -4.34 -6.55
N ARG A 175 -12.90 -4.39 -6.88
CA ARG A 175 -13.96 -4.93 -6.01
C ARG A 175 -13.76 -6.38 -5.57
N GLN A 176 -13.10 -7.22 -6.39
CA GLN A 176 -12.86 -8.62 -6.01
C GLN A 176 -11.85 -8.71 -4.87
N VAL A 177 -10.78 -7.92 -4.96
CA VAL A 177 -9.75 -7.83 -3.91
C VAL A 177 -10.33 -7.19 -2.65
N GLN A 178 -11.06 -6.09 -2.77
CA GLN A 178 -11.75 -5.46 -1.64
C GLN A 178 -12.67 -6.44 -0.91
N LYS A 179 -13.48 -7.21 -1.65
CA LYS A 179 -14.37 -8.21 -1.06
C LYS A 179 -13.58 -9.29 -0.31
N ARG A 180 -12.52 -9.82 -0.91
CA ARG A 180 -11.65 -10.82 -0.28
C ARG A 180 -11.03 -10.29 1.02
N MET A 181 -10.52 -9.06 1.00
CA MET A 181 -9.98 -8.40 2.20
C MET A 181 -11.05 -8.27 3.30
N LEU A 182 -12.26 -7.85 2.94
CA LEU A 182 -13.36 -7.68 3.88
C LEU A 182 -13.81 -9.01 4.48
N ASP A 183 -13.99 -10.03 3.63
CA ASP A 183 -14.39 -11.38 4.04
C ASP A 183 -13.35 -11.96 5.01
N TYR A 184 -12.06 -11.81 4.71
CA TYR A 184 -10.98 -12.21 5.60
C TYR A 184 -11.04 -11.52 6.97
N LEU A 185 -11.23 -10.19 7.02
CA LEU A 185 -11.33 -9.46 8.29
C LEU A 185 -12.55 -9.88 9.12
N LYS A 186 -13.69 -10.12 8.47
CA LYS A 186 -14.92 -10.61 9.11
C LYS A 186 -14.75 -12.03 9.67
N GLU A 187 -14.10 -12.92 8.94
CA GLU A 187 -13.87 -14.31 9.34
C GLU A 187 -12.85 -14.42 10.49
N THR A 188 -11.72 -13.73 10.37
CA THR A 188 -10.65 -13.75 11.38
C THR A 188 -10.98 -12.92 12.61
N LYS A 189 -11.91 -11.95 12.48
CA LYS A 189 -12.20 -10.94 13.50
C LYS A 189 -10.93 -10.21 13.95
N ASP A 190 -10.05 -9.89 13.00
CA ASP A 190 -8.77 -9.24 13.28
C ASP A 190 -8.97 -7.78 13.70
N VAL A 191 -9.15 -7.58 15.00
CA VAL A 191 -9.16 -6.25 15.64
C VAL A 191 -7.80 -5.56 15.52
N GLY A 192 -6.72 -6.35 15.47
CA GLY A 192 -5.33 -5.86 15.44
C GLY A 192 -5.08 -4.96 14.24
N CYS A 193 -5.60 -5.33 13.07
CA CYS A 193 -5.49 -4.55 11.85
C CYS A 193 -6.03 -3.12 12.03
N PHE A 194 -7.23 -2.96 12.59
CA PHE A 194 -7.85 -1.65 12.78
C PHE A 194 -7.17 -0.83 13.87
N THR A 195 -6.80 -1.47 14.99
CA THR A 195 -6.04 -0.77 16.04
C THR A 195 -4.68 -0.30 15.55
N SER A 196 -4.03 -1.08 14.68
CA SER A 196 -2.77 -0.74 14.04
C SER A 196 -2.95 0.47 13.12
N LEU A 197 -3.93 0.44 12.20
CA LEU A 197 -4.25 1.57 11.33
C LEU A 197 -4.53 2.86 12.11
N ALA A 198 -5.37 2.80 13.14
CA ALA A 198 -5.67 3.97 13.97
C ALA A 198 -4.42 4.53 14.69
N THR A 199 -3.56 3.63 15.17
CA THR A 199 -2.30 4.03 15.82
C THR A 199 -1.34 4.67 14.80
N LEU A 200 -1.23 4.11 13.59
CA LEU A 200 -0.43 4.70 12.51
C LEU A 200 -0.93 6.10 12.13
N MET A 201 -2.25 6.29 12.01
CA MET A 201 -2.86 7.59 11.73
C MET A 201 -2.55 8.62 12.83
N THR A 202 -2.58 8.20 14.09
CA THR A 202 -2.25 9.07 15.24
C THR A 202 -0.76 9.43 15.26
N ASN A 203 0.11 8.51 14.84
CA ASN A 203 1.56 8.69 14.82
C ASN A 203 2.07 9.46 13.59
N CYS A 204 1.23 9.71 12.58
CA CYS A 204 1.62 10.49 11.41
C CYS A 204 1.99 11.93 11.81
N SER A 205 3.11 12.41 11.32
CA SER A 205 3.58 13.75 11.65
C SER A 205 2.78 14.84 10.91
N VAL A 206 2.84 16.05 11.46
CA VAL A 206 2.30 17.27 10.87
C VAL A 206 3.42 18.30 10.72
N LEU A 207 3.12 19.44 10.10
CA LEU A 207 4.09 20.50 9.89
C LEU A 207 4.42 21.20 11.23
N ASP A 208 5.50 20.76 11.87
CA ASP A 208 5.90 21.25 13.20
C ASP A 208 6.80 22.50 13.09
N LEU A 209 6.33 23.64 13.60
CA LEU A 209 7.02 24.92 13.39
C LEU A 209 8.39 24.96 14.10
N ASP A 210 8.50 24.37 15.29
CA ASP A 210 9.76 24.35 16.05
C ASP A 210 10.82 23.50 15.35
N THR A 211 10.43 22.36 14.80
CA THR A 211 11.30 21.50 13.99
C THR A 211 11.67 22.18 12.68
N PHE A 212 10.72 22.88 12.03
CA PHE A 212 11.00 23.69 10.83
C PHE A 212 12.11 24.71 11.07
N GLU A 213 11.99 25.54 12.12
CA GLU A 213 12.99 26.56 12.43
C GLU A 213 14.35 25.95 12.78
N ARG A 214 14.36 24.82 13.48
CA ARG A 214 15.61 24.09 13.79
C ARG A 214 16.29 23.59 12.52
N CYS A 215 15.53 23.03 11.56
CA CYS A 215 16.05 22.62 10.26
C CYS A 215 16.65 23.80 9.48
N ILE A 216 15.95 24.94 9.40
CA ILE A 216 16.47 26.14 8.73
C ILE A 216 17.79 26.59 9.36
N LYS A 217 17.84 26.70 10.69
CA LYS A 217 19.05 27.14 11.40
C LYS A 217 20.23 26.20 11.16
N ALA A 218 20.00 24.89 11.16
CA ALA A 218 21.05 23.89 10.89
C ALA A 218 21.61 23.99 9.47
N GLU A 219 20.74 24.22 8.48
CA GLU A 219 21.15 24.38 7.09
C GLU A 219 21.91 25.68 6.84
N VAL A 220 21.48 26.80 7.46
CA VAL A 220 22.21 28.08 7.41
C VAL A 220 23.62 27.95 7.99
N LEU A 221 23.82 27.07 8.98
CA LEU A 221 25.13 26.79 9.57
C LEU A 221 25.99 25.80 8.74
N GLY A 222 25.49 25.34 7.58
CA GLY A 222 26.22 24.40 6.71
C GLY A 222 26.35 22.99 7.30
N VAL A 223 25.60 22.66 8.37
CA VAL A 223 25.61 21.34 9.02
C VAL A 223 24.79 20.32 8.21
N GLY A 224 23.99 20.80 7.25
CA GLY A 224 23.14 19.99 6.38
C GLY A 224 21.99 19.32 7.15
N ALA A 225 20.88 19.04 6.47
CA ALA A 225 19.75 18.32 7.07
C ALA A 225 20.11 16.87 7.49
N GLU A 226 21.27 16.35 7.07
CA GLU A 226 21.80 15.03 7.44
C GLU A 226 22.48 14.99 8.81
N GLY A 227 22.89 16.15 9.35
CA GLY A 227 23.49 16.27 10.69
C GLY A 227 22.46 16.32 11.83
N MET A 228 21.17 16.48 11.51
CA MET A 228 20.08 16.40 12.49
C MET A 228 19.66 14.95 12.68
N ALA A 229 19.81 14.44 13.91
CA ALA A 229 19.50 13.07 14.29
C ALA A 229 17.99 12.76 14.16
N GLY A 230 17.52 12.44 12.95
CA GLY A 230 16.19 11.89 12.69
C GLY A 230 15.01 12.87 12.72
N GLU A 231 15.11 14.03 13.38
CA GLU A 231 14.05 15.03 13.40
C GLU A 231 14.04 15.89 12.13
N LYS A 232 13.46 15.35 11.06
CA LYS A 232 13.13 16.10 9.85
C LYS A 232 11.64 16.41 9.85
N ASN A 233 11.29 17.67 9.64
CA ASN A 233 9.89 18.09 9.59
C ASN A 233 9.16 17.41 8.42
N LEU A 234 8.02 16.79 8.72
CA LEU A 234 7.14 16.09 7.78
C LEU A 234 7.85 15.01 6.95
N HIS A 235 8.79 14.30 7.57
CA HIS A 235 9.63 13.30 6.91
C HIS A 235 8.87 12.03 6.50
N ASP A 236 7.76 11.75 7.16
CA ASP A 236 6.89 10.59 6.92
C ASP A 236 5.75 10.88 5.94
N ALA A 237 5.73 12.05 5.28
CA ALA A 237 4.61 12.42 4.40
C ALA A 237 4.28 11.37 3.33
N ASP A 238 5.31 10.72 2.76
CA ASP A 238 5.14 9.71 1.72
C ASP A 238 4.47 8.45 2.30
N PHE A 239 4.84 8.08 3.53
CA PHE A 239 4.16 7.03 4.29
C PHE A 239 2.72 7.43 4.62
N THR A 240 2.49 8.65 5.11
CA THR A 240 1.14 9.14 5.44
C THR A 240 0.23 9.16 4.21
N ILE A 241 0.73 9.61 3.07
CA ILE A 241 0.02 9.57 1.78
C ILE A 241 -0.32 8.12 1.43
N SER A 242 0.64 7.20 1.49
CA SER A 242 0.40 5.78 1.20
C SER A 242 -0.63 5.15 2.15
N LEU A 243 -0.60 5.48 3.44
CA LEU A 243 -1.56 5.00 4.43
C LEU A 243 -2.99 5.45 4.07
N PHE A 244 -3.19 6.74 3.82
CA PHE A 244 -4.51 7.27 3.47
C PHE A 244 -4.95 6.85 2.06
N ARG A 245 -4.02 6.68 1.12
CA ARG A 245 -4.29 6.14 -0.23
C ARG A 245 -4.76 4.69 -0.17
N PHE A 246 -4.11 3.86 0.66
CA PHE A 246 -4.57 2.50 0.92
C PHE A 246 -5.99 2.51 1.48
N CYS A 247 -6.28 3.32 2.50
CA CYS A 247 -7.63 3.42 3.07
C CYS A 247 -8.69 3.93 2.07
N GLN A 248 -8.33 4.88 1.20
CA GLN A 248 -9.20 5.35 0.11
C GLN A 248 -9.57 4.18 -0.81
N LEU A 249 -8.57 3.43 -1.27
CA LEU A 249 -8.72 2.33 -2.22
C LEU A 249 -9.55 1.16 -1.69
N LEU A 250 -9.65 0.97 -0.36
CA LEU A 250 -10.54 -0.02 0.25
C LEU A 250 -12.03 0.30 0.01
N CYS A 251 -12.37 1.59 -0.09
CA CYS A 251 -13.74 2.07 -0.26
C CYS A 251 -14.07 2.51 -1.69
N GLU A 252 -13.05 2.64 -2.55
CA GLU A 252 -13.20 3.11 -3.92
C GLU A 252 -14.23 2.29 -4.71
N GLY A 253 -15.09 2.99 -5.46
CA GLY A 253 -16.17 2.37 -6.23
C GLY A 253 -17.44 2.08 -5.42
N HIS A 254 -17.72 2.89 -4.39
CA HIS A 254 -18.91 2.86 -3.55
C HIS A 254 -19.09 1.55 -2.77
N ASN A 255 -18.03 1.08 -2.10
CA ASN A 255 -18.08 -0.16 -1.33
C ASN A 255 -18.73 0.05 0.04
N LEU A 256 -20.07 0.09 0.07
CA LEU A 256 -20.87 0.34 1.28
C LEU A 256 -20.58 -0.65 2.42
N GLU A 257 -20.29 -1.91 2.10
CA GLU A 257 -19.96 -2.88 3.15
C GLU A 257 -18.63 -2.55 3.83
N PHE A 258 -17.60 -2.18 3.06
CA PHE A 258 -16.31 -1.80 3.61
C PHE A 258 -16.39 -0.45 4.33
N GLN A 259 -17.11 0.55 3.78
CA GLN A 259 -17.37 1.84 4.41
C GLN A 259 -17.99 1.66 5.82
N ASN A 260 -19.05 0.84 5.92
CA ASN A 260 -19.67 0.52 7.21
C ASN A 260 -18.70 -0.20 8.15
N TYR A 261 -17.89 -1.11 7.63
CA TYR A 261 -16.94 -1.87 8.41
C TYR A 261 -15.74 -1.04 8.90
N LEU A 262 -15.32 0.02 8.20
CA LEU A 262 -14.35 1.00 8.71
C LEU A 262 -14.91 1.84 9.87
N CYS A 263 -16.22 2.09 9.87
CA CYS A 263 -16.90 2.84 10.92
C CYS A 263 -17.16 1.99 12.16
N SER A 264 -17.57 0.73 11.96
CA SER A 264 -17.95 -0.15 13.06
C SER A 264 -17.77 -1.63 12.73
N GLN A 265 -16.88 -2.32 13.46
CA GLN A 265 -16.66 -3.77 13.32
C GLN A 265 -17.65 -4.57 14.18
N THR A 266 -18.92 -4.63 13.76
CA THR A 266 -19.96 -5.41 14.46
C THR A 266 -19.59 -6.89 14.54
N GLY A 267 -19.55 -7.46 15.75
CA GLY A 267 -19.17 -8.86 15.98
C GLY A 267 -17.74 -9.08 16.49
N SER A 268 -16.96 -8.00 16.61
CA SER A 268 -15.66 -7.93 17.29
C SER A 268 -15.81 -7.40 18.73
N ASN A 269 -14.82 -7.67 19.58
CA ASN A 269 -14.83 -7.23 21.00
C ASN A 269 -14.45 -5.75 21.18
N THR A 270 -13.76 -5.18 20.20
CA THR A 270 -13.33 -3.78 20.18
C THR A 270 -13.77 -3.17 18.87
N ASN A 271 -14.20 -1.92 18.92
CA ASN A 271 -14.60 -1.14 17.75
C ASN A 271 -13.64 0.02 17.58
N VAL A 272 -13.07 0.15 16.38
CA VAL A 272 -12.18 1.24 16.01
C VAL A 272 -12.80 1.96 14.83
N ASN A 273 -13.11 3.25 15.01
CA ASN A 273 -13.72 4.06 13.98
C ASN A 273 -12.63 4.80 13.18
N ILE A 274 -12.25 4.21 12.05
CA ILE A 274 -11.19 4.75 11.19
C ILE A 274 -11.56 6.11 10.58
N ILE A 275 -12.86 6.36 10.39
CA ILE A 275 -13.36 7.65 9.87
C ILE A 275 -13.08 8.76 10.88
N ILE A 276 -13.35 8.51 12.17
CA ILE A 276 -13.04 9.47 13.24
C ILE A 276 -11.53 9.71 13.32
N CYS A 277 -10.71 8.65 13.31
CA CYS A 277 -9.25 8.79 13.32
C CYS A 277 -8.73 9.62 12.12
N THR A 278 -9.35 9.46 10.94
CA THR A 278 -9.01 10.25 9.74
C THR A 278 -9.36 11.73 9.93
N VAL A 279 -10.51 12.04 10.52
CA VAL A 279 -10.93 13.42 10.82
C VAL A 279 -10.03 14.04 11.91
N ASP A 280 -9.69 13.29 12.94
CA ASP A 280 -8.80 13.75 14.02
C ASP A 280 -7.42 14.14 13.46
N TYR A 281 -6.85 13.30 12.59
CA TYR A 281 -5.60 13.65 11.90
C TYR A 281 -5.74 14.92 11.05
N LEU A 282 -6.85 15.06 10.31
CA LEU A 282 -7.10 16.26 9.50
C LEU A 282 -7.18 17.54 10.34
N LEU A 283 -7.77 17.47 11.53
CA LEU A 283 -7.84 18.60 12.46
C LEU A 283 -6.44 19.00 12.95
N SER A 284 -5.60 18.04 13.34
CA SER A 284 -4.21 18.30 13.72
C SER A 284 -3.39 18.91 12.57
N LEU A 285 -3.57 18.40 11.35
CA LEU A 285 -2.94 18.94 10.16
C LEU A 285 -3.40 20.38 9.88
N GLN A 286 -4.70 20.66 10.02
CA GLN A 286 -5.29 21.98 9.80
C GLN A 286 -4.78 23.01 10.81
N GLU A 287 -4.67 22.65 12.10
CA GLU A 287 -4.08 23.52 13.13
C GLU A 287 -2.61 23.83 12.83
N SER A 288 -1.84 22.81 12.46
CA SER A 288 -0.44 22.93 12.07
C SER A 288 -0.25 23.85 10.85
N VAL A 289 -1.08 23.70 9.81
CA VAL A 289 -1.08 24.59 8.63
C VAL A 289 -1.44 26.03 9.00
N MET A 290 -2.39 26.23 9.92
CA MET A 290 -2.75 27.56 10.41
C MET A 290 -1.60 28.24 11.17
N ASN A 291 -0.88 27.49 12.01
CA ASN A 291 0.31 27.98 12.70
C ASN A 291 1.40 28.42 11.72
N PHE A 292 1.58 27.66 10.63
CA PHE A 292 2.51 28.00 9.56
C PHE A 292 2.11 29.28 8.81
N TYR A 293 0.82 29.48 8.54
CA TYR A 293 0.31 30.74 7.98
C TYR A 293 0.67 31.93 8.87
N TRP A 294 0.43 31.84 10.18
CA TRP A 294 0.77 32.93 11.11
C TRP A 294 2.26 33.23 11.15
N HIS A 295 3.12 32.21 11.08
CA HIS A 295 4.58 32.38 11.02
C HIS A 295 5.03 33.22 9.81
N TYR A 296 4.36 33.09 8.66
CA TYR A 296 4.66 33.87 7.46
C TYR A 296 3.82 35.14 7.30
N SER A 297 2.76 35.33 8.09
CA SER A 297 1.82 36.46 7.94
C SER A 297 2.47 37.85 8.02
N GLY A 298 3.55 38.00 8.79
CA GLY A 298 4.31 39.25 8.93
C GLY A 298 5.50 39.38 7.97
N LYS A 299 5.75 38.39 7.10
CA LYS A 299 6.89 38.36 6.17
C LYS A 299 6.43 38.75 4.77
N GLU A 300 7.23 39.53 4.04
CA GLU A 300 6.90 39.93 2.66
C GLU A 300 6.99 38.78 1.67
N THR A 301 7.84 37.78 1.94
CA THR A 301 8.07 36.63 1.05
C THR A 301 8.17 35.32 1.82
N VAL A 302 7.65 34.25 1.23
CA VAL A 302 7.89 32.86 1.68
C VAL A 302 9.16 32.34 1.02
N ASP A 303 10.11 31.87 1.82
CA ASP A 303 11.36 31.26 1.35
C ASP A 303 11.13 29.89 0.70
N ALA A 304 12.16 29.36 0.02
CA ALA A 304 12.08 28.11 -0.73
C ALA A 304 11.74 26.91 0.17
N HIS A 305 12.37 26.81 1.35
CA HIS A 305 12.07 25.77 2.35
C HIS A 305 10.63 25.83 2.82
N GLY A 306 10.16 27.04 3.10
CA GLY A 306 8.78 27.26 3.50
C GLY A 306 7.80 26.77 2.43
N LYS A 307 8.06 27.08 1.15
CA LYS A 307 7.25 26.59 0.02
C LYS A 307 7.28 25.07 -0.09
N GLU A 308 8.46 24.46 -0.03
CA GLU A 308 8.62 23.00 -0.16
C GLU A 308 7.83 22.25 0.93
N LYS A 309 8.04 22.62 2.19
CA LYS A 309 7.37 21.98 3.34
C LYS A 309 5.87 22.22 3.35
N PHE A 310 5.44 23.41 2.95
CA PHE A 310 4.01 23.71 2.79
C PHE A 310 3.38 22.88 1.68
N CYS A 311 4.01 22.78 0.50
CA CYS A 311 3.49 21.97 -0.61
C CYS A 311 3.36 20.49 -0.21
N ARG A 312 4.34 19.97 0.53
CA ARG A 312 4.29 18.60 1.05
C ARG A 312 3.11 18.38 2.01
N ALA A 313 2.83 19.34 2.91
CA ALA A 313 1.65 19.28 3.79
C ALA A 313 0.32 19.37 3.00
N ILE A 314 0.27 20.19 1.95
CA ILE A 314 -0.90 20.29 1.08
C ILE A 314 -1.15 18.99 0.31
N ASN A 315 -0.11 18.29 -0.15
CA ASN A 315 -0.26 16.99 -0.81
C ASN A 315 -0.83 15.93 0.14
N VAL A 316 -0.38 15.91 1.40
CA VAL A 316 -0.98 15.06 2.44
C VAL A 316 -2.46 15.41 2.63
N ALA A 317 -2.78 16.70 2.77
CA ALA A 317 -4.18 17.15 2.93
C ALA A 317 -5.06 16.74 1.74
N LYS A 318 -4.56 16.91 0.50
CA LYS A 318 -5.25 16.47 -0.73
C LYS A 318 -5.61 14.99 -0.66
N GLN A 319 -4.65 14.14 -0.27
CA GLN A 319 -4.89 12.71 -0.12
C GLN A 319 -5.94 12.42 0.97
N VAL A 320 -5.87 13.08 2.14
CA VAL A 320 -6.85 12.90 3.23
C VAL A 320 -8.27 13.29 2.79
N PHE A 321 -8.43 14.40 2.06
CA PHE A 321 -9.73 14.79 1.51
C PHE A 321 -10.28 13.76 0.52
N ASN A 322 -9.46 13.24 -0.39
CA ASN A 322 -9.85 12.19 -1.32
C ASN A 322 -10.28 10.90 -0.57
N THR A 323 -9.57 10.55 0.50
CA THR A 323 -9.95 9.42 1.35
C THR A 323 -11.31 9.64 2.02
N LEU A 324 -11.56 10.83 2.57
CA LEU A 324 -12.83 11.16 3.21
C LEU A 324 -14.01 11.14 2.23
N THR A 325 -13.80 11.56 0.97
CA THR A 325 -14.87 11.50 -0.04
C THR A 325 -15.29 10.06 -0.34
N GLU A 326 -14.34 9.13 -0.48
CA GLU A 326 -14.65 7.71 -0.73
C GLU A 326 -15.33 7.02 0.46
N TYR A 327 -15.21 7.56 1.67
CA TYR A 327 -15.93 7.03 2.83
C TYR A 327 -17.43 7.32 2.81
N ILE A 328 -17.88 8.35 2.08
CA ILE A 328 -19.26 8.86 2.14
C ILE A 328 -20.02 8.83 0.82
N GLN A 329 -19.34 8.72 -0.32
CA GLN A 329 -19.94 8.67 -1.65
C GLN A 329 -20.63 7.33 -1.91
#